data_AF-A0A9E5IY77-F1
#
_entry.id   AF-A0A9E5IY77-F1
#
_cell.length_a   1.000
_cell.length_b   1.000
_cell.length_c   1.000
_cell.angle_alpha   90.00
_cell.angle_beta   90.00
_cell.angle_gamma   90.00
#
_symmetry.space_group_name_H-M   'P 1'
#
loop_
_entity.id
_entity.type
_entity.pdbx_description
1 polymer ?
#
loop_
_entity_poly.entity_id
_entity_poly.type
_entity_poly.pdbx_seq_one_letter_code
_entity_poly.pdbx_strand_id
1 'polypeptide(L)'
;MNEFDLLSPKRKAWTIECHACFPDWQHYAAAACAEELPDGLWALQALVEEDEDFESLLEEWEEFVQENHIWVLLEQSCDDAVMLPEPLIYERVKDCPREWLAPFETLLQQCPDHVLAFLAQRHYLAVRMDRADRFGTPHWRPANGPFTSADFEDNAWRKASFEVRSYAR
;
A
#
# COMPACT_ATOMS: atom_id res chain seq x y z
N MET A 1 25.47 -2.23 15.54
CA MET A 1 24.52 -1.15 15.30
C MET A 1 24.10 -1.31 13.86
N ASN A 2 22.84 -1.69 13.63
CA ASN A 2 22.31 -1.90 12.28
C ASN A 2 22.06 -0.53 11.64
N GLU A 3 22.13 -0.40 10.32
CA GLU A 3 21.77 0.83 9.60
C GLU A 3 20.34 1.27 9.93
N PHE A 4 19.46 0.30 10.21
CA PHE A 4 18.11 0.54 10.71
C PHE A 4 18.09 1.37 12.00
N ASP A 5 19.01 1.13 12.93
CA ASP A 5 19.04 1.84 14.24
C ASP A 5 19.24 3.34 14.06
N LEU A 6 19.96 3.73 13.00
CA LEU A 6 20.30 5.10 12.65
C LEU A 6 19.16 5.86 11.96
N LEU A 7 18.08 5.18 11.55
CA LEU A 7 16.93 5.80 10.91
C LEU A 7 16.11 6.65 11.89
N SER A 8 15.54 7.75 11.39
CA SER A 8 14.53 8.50 12.15
C SER A 8 13.29 7.63 12.41
N PRO A 9 12.49 7.90 13.46
CA PRO A 9 11.30 7.11 13.74
C PRO A 9 10.38 6.93 12.53
N LYS A 10 10.11 8.02 11.80
CA LYS A 10 9.29 7.95 10.58
C LYS A 10 9.86 7.06 9.49
N ARG A 11 11.18 7.11 9.26
CA ARG A 11 11.85 6.24 8.29
C ARG A 11 11.78 4.78 8.73
N LYS A 12 11.92 4.49 10.03
CA LYS A 12 11.70 3.14 10.58
C LYS A 12 10.30 2.65 10.31
N ALA A 13 9.28 3.46 10.55
CA ALA A 13 7.88 3.08 10.29
C ALA A 13 7.62 2.81 8.79
N TRP A 14 8.23 3.59 7.89
CA TRP A 14 8.19 3.30 6.46
C TRP A 14 8.86 1.97 6.11
N THR A 15 10.10 1.75 6.56
CA THR A 15 10.83 0.50 6.34
C THR A 15 10.04 -0.70 6.87
N ILE A 16 9.51 -0.61 8.09
CA ILE A 16 8.69 -1.67 8.69
C ILE A 16 7.48 -1.97 7.82
N GLU A 17 6.71 -0.95 7.43
CA GLU A 17 5.48 -1.20 6.69
C GLU A 17 5.76 -1.69 5.26
N CYS A 18 6.72 -1.11 4.55
CA CYS A 18 7.08 -1.58 3.20
C CYS A 18 7.55 -3.04 3.21
N HIS A 19 8.18 -3.50 4.28
CA HIS A 19 8.58 -4.91 4.42
C HIS A 19 7.46 -5.81 4.95
N ALA A 20 6.58 -5.32 5.83
CA ALA A 20 5.57 -6.14 6.50
C ALA A 20 4.23 -6.20 5.75
N CYS A 21 3.94 -5.20 4.91
CA CYS A 21 2.75 -5.22 4.09
C CYS A 21 2.98 -6.17 2.92
N PHE A 22 2.15 -7.21 2.82
CA PHE A 22 2.19 -8.15 1.71
C PHE A 22 0.75 -8.61 1.44
N PRO A 23 -0.05 -7.78 0.74
CA PRO A 23 -1.45 -8.10 0.51
C PRO A 23 -1.57 -9.46 -0.16
N ASP A 24 -2.37 -10.34 0.43
CA ASP A 24 -2.54 -11.69 -0.09
C ASP A 24 -3.46 -11.73 -1.31
N TRP A 25 -3.50 -12.88 -1.96
CA TRP A 25 -4.38 -13.10 -3.11
C TRP A 25 -5.86 -12.81 -2.79
N GLN A 26 -6.31 -13.06 -1.56
CA GLN A 26 -7.70 -12.86 -1.16
C GLN A 26 -8.05 -11.37 -1.09
N HIS A 27 -7.12 -10.54 -0.62
CA HIS A 27 -7.27 -9.08 -0.65
C HIS A 27 -7.37 -8.54 -2.07
N TYR A 28 -6.52 -9.02 -2.99
CA TYR A 28 -6.62 -8.62 -4.39
C TYR A 28 -7.90 -9.12 -5.08
N ALA A 29 -8.33 -10.35 -4.79
CA ALA A 29 -9.59 -10.87 -5.30
C ALA A 29 -10.79 -10.06 -4.79
N ALA A 30 -10.76 -9.63 -3.53
CA ALA A 30 -11.79 -8.76 -2.95
C ALA A 30 -11.73 -7.33 -3.52
N ALA A 31 -10.54 -6.77 -3.72
CA ALA A 31 -10.34 -5.47 -4.35
C ALA A 31 -10.83 -5.48 -5.81
N ALA A 32 -10.65 -6.58 -6.53
CA ALA A 32 -11.16 -6.75 -7.88
C ALA A 32 -12.69 -6.68 -7.94
N CYS A 33 -13.43 -6.99 -6.86
CA CYS A 33 -14.89 -6.81 -6.85
C CYS A 33 -15.34 -5.34 -6.91
N ALA A 34 -14.42 -4.38 -6.74
CA ALA A 34 -14.66 -2.96 -6.97
C ALA A 34 -14.29 -2.57 -8.41
N GLU A 35 -14.68 -3.38 -9.41
CA GLU A 35 -14.30 -3.31 -10.83
C GLU A 35 -14.48 -1.92 -11.48
N GLU A 36 -15.27 -1.04 -10.86
CA GLU A 36 -15.51 0.33 -11.33
C GLU A 36 -14.66 1.34 -10.56
N LEU A 37 -14.02 2.27 -11.29
CA LEU A 37 -13.33 3.41 -10.68
C LEU A 37 -14.32 4.31 -9.90
N PRO A 38 -13.84 5.03 -8.86
CA PRO A 38 -14.68 5.97 -8.12
C PRO A 38 -15.28 7.07 -9.01
N ASP A 39 -16.43 7.59 -8.55
CA ASP A 39 -17.13 8.72 -9.19
C ASP A 39 -16.16 9.88 -9.49
N GLY A 40 -16.17 10.34 -10.74
CA GLY A 40 -15.30 11.42 -11.23
C GLY A 40 -14.13 10.97 -12.10
N LEU A 41 -13.84 9.66 -12.15
CA LEU A 41 -12.83 9.08 -13.06
C LEU A 41 -13.43 8.43 -14.31
N TRP A 42 -14.69 8.78 -14.65
CA TRP A 42 -15.41 8.27 -15.83
C TRP A 42 -14.65 8.43 -17.15
N ALA A 43 -13.86 9.50 -17.30
CA ALA A 43 -13.04 9.71 -18.48
C ALA A 43 -11.91 8.66 -18.61
N LEU A 44 -11.35 8.20 -17.48
CA LEU A 44 -10.34 7.14 -17.47
C LEU A 44 -10.97 5.78 -17.70
N GLN A 45 -12.18 5.54 -17.17
CA GLN A 45 -12.95 4.32 -17.46
C GLN A 45 -13.20 4.15 -18.96
N ALA A 46 -13.57 5.24 -19.66
CA ALA A 46 -13.75 5.20 -21.10
C ALA A 46 -12.45 4.85 -21.86
N LEU A 47 -11.30 5.34 -21.39
CA LEU A 47 -10.00 4.98 -21.97
C LEU A 47 -9.66 3.50 -21.76
N VAL A 48 -10.03 2.92 -20.62
CA VAL A 48 -9.88 1.48 -20.38
C VAL A 48 -10.70 0.66 -21.37
N GLU A 49 -11.94 1.06 -21.64
CA GLU A 49 -12.81 0.36 -22.60
C GLU A 49 -12.30 0.45 -24.05
N GLU A 50 -11.57 1.52 -24.38
CA GLU A 50 -11.02 1.77 -25.73
C GLU A 50 -9.61 1.18 -25.93
N ASP A 51 -8.87 0.91 -24.85
CA ASP A 51 -7.50 0.41 -24.90
C ASP A 51 -7.46 -1.13 -24.94
N GLU A 52 -7.23 -1.68 -26.14
CA GLU A 52 -7.15 -3.13 -26.37
C GLU A 52 -5.98 -3.80 -25.61
N ASP A 53 -4.94 -3.04 -25.25
CA ASP A 53 -3.76 -3.53 -24.55
C ASP A 53 -3.85 -3.33 -23.01
N PHE A 54 -4.96 -2.78 -22.51
CA PHE A 54 -5.12 -2.40 -21.10
C PHE A 54 -4.80 -3.54 -20.12
N GLU A 55 -5.35 -4.73 -20.34
CA GLU A 55 -5.15 -5.88 -19.44
C GLU A 55 -3.67 -6.30 -19.37
N SER A 56 -2.98 -6.29 -20.52
CA SER A 56 -1.55 -6.61 -20.57
C SER A 56 -0.70 -5.54 -19.90
N LEU A 57 -1.03 -4.25 -20.11
CA LEU A 57 -0.36 -3.14 -19.42
C LEU A 57 -0.60 -3.18 -17.92
N LEU A 58 -1.83 -3.49 -17.49
CA LEU A 58 -2.18 -3.60 -16.08
C LEU A 58 -1.39 -4.73 -15.41
N GLU A 59 -1.27 -5.90 -16.05
CA GLU A 59 -0.47 -7.01 -15.57
C GLU A 59 1.03 -6.64 -15.46
N GLU A 60 1.60 -6.02 -16.49
CA GLU A 60 3.01 -5.57 -16.49
C GLU A 60 3.30 -4.61 -15.33
N TRP A 61 2.44 -3.62 -15.12
CA TRP A 61 2.63 -2.65 -14.05
C TRP A 61 2.31 -3.22 -12.66
N GLU A 62 1.42 -4.21 -12.56
CA GLU A 62 1.17 -4.96 -11.33
C GLU A 62 2.42 -5.75 -10.91
N GLU A 63 3.07 -6.44 -11.86
CA GLU A 63 4.36 -7.10 -11.64
C GLU A 63 5.43 -6.09 -11.19
N PHE A 64 5.51 -4.92 -11.84
CA PHE A 64 6.44 -3.86 -11.44
C PHE A 64 6.21 -3.40 -9.99
N VAL A 65 4.96 -3.18 -9.59
CA VAL A 65 4.62 -2.79 -8.21
C VAL A 65 5.06 -3.88 -7.23
N GLN A 66 4.87 -5.15 -7.60
CA GLN A 66 5.20 -6.28 -6.75
C GLN A 66 6.71 -6.46 -6.55
N GLU A 67 7.49 -6.45 -7.64
CA GLU A 67 8.94 -6.60 -7.60
C GLU A 67 9.64 -5.48 -6.80
N ASN A 68 9.05 -4.28 -6.80
CA ASN A 68 9.62 -3.12 -6.12
C ASN A 68 9.04 -2.86 -4.72
N HIS A 69 8.07 -3.66 -4.26
CA HIS A 69 7.44 -3.52 -2.94
C HIS A 69 6.85 -2.11 -2.68
N ILE A 70 6.23 -1.49 -3.70
CA ILE A 70 5.73 -0.09 -3.62
C ILE A 70 4.23 0.06 -3.36
N TRP A 71 3.51 -1.02 -3.07
CA TRP A 71 2.08 -1.01 -2.74
C TRP A 71 1.71 -0.05 -1.58
N VAL A 72 2.57 0.06 -0.55
CA VAL A 72 2.37 1.01 0.55
C VAL A 72 2.45 2.45 0.08
N LEU A 73 3.38 2.76 -0.84
CA LEU A 73 3.54 4.10 -1.38
C LEU A 73 2.33 4.47 -2.25
N LEU A 74 1.83 3.53 -3.06
CA LEU A 74 0.59 3.69 -3.82
C LEU A 74 -0.59 4.00 -2.90
N GLU A 75 -0.84 3.19 -1.87
CA GLU A 75 -1.96 3.42 -0.95
C GLU A 75 -1.84 4.77 -0.22
N GLN A 76 -0.64 5.13 0.25
CA GLN A 76 -0.44 6.42 0.94
C GLN A 76 -0.63 7.62 0.01
N SER A 77 -0.48 7.42 -1.30
CA SER A 77 -0.63 8.44 -2.33
C SER A 77 -2.08 8.60 -2.81
N CYS A 78 -3.02 7.87 -2.20
CA CYS A 78 -4.44 7.93 -2.55
C CYS A 78 -5.30 8.55 -1.44
N ASP A 79 -6.47 9.05 -1.81
CA ASP A 79 -7.57 9.42 -0.92
C ASP A 79 -8.85 8.76 -1.45
N ASP A 80 -9.46 7.89 -0.65
CA ASP A 80 -10.62 7.09 -1.07
C ASP A 80 -10.47 6.40 -2.43
N ALA A 81 -9.34 5.69 -2.57
CA ALA A 81 -8.95 4.93 -3.77
C ALA A 81 -8.67 5.80 -5.02
N VAL A 82 -8.66 7.12 -4.87
CA VAL A 82 -8.30 8.07 -5.93
C VAL A 82 -6.90 8.60 -5.68
N MET A 83 -6.04 8.57 -6.69
CA MET A 83 -4.68 9.12 -6.58
C MET A 83 -4.73 10.63 -6.35
N LEU A 84 -3.90 11.11 -5.41
CA LEU A 84 -3.79 12.52 -5.10
C LEU A 84 -3.06 13.31 -6.20
N PRO A 85 -3.23 14.64 -6.25
CA PRO A 85 -2.31 15.52 -6.97
C PRO A 85 -0.86 15.34 -6.52
N GLU A 86 0.08 15.37 -7.47
CA GLU A 86 1.52 15.18 -7.28
C GLU A 86 2.11 15.93 -6.06
N PRO A 87 1.82 17.22 -5.82
CA PRO A 87 2.36 17.93 -4.66
C PRO A 87 1.95 17.31 -3.31
N LEU A 88 0.74 16.76 -3.24
CA LEU A 88 0.23 16.08 -2.04
C LEU A 88 0.80 14.67 -1.91
N ILE A 89 1.05 13.98 -3.03
CA ILE A 89 1.78 12.70 -3.04
C ILE A 89 3.15 12.91 -2.41
N TYR A 90 3.95 13.85 -2.95
CA TYR A 90 5.32 14.09 -2.47
C TYR A 90 5.36 14.46 -0.99
N GLU A 91 4.40 15.26 -0.52
CA GLU A 91 4.32 15.61 0.90
C GLU A 91 4.04 14.38 1.79
N ARG A 92 3.22 13.43 1.31
CA ARG A 92 2.91 12.19 2.04
C ARG A 92 4.07 11.20 2.06
N VAL A 93 4.83 11.09 0.97
CA VAL A 93 5.91 10.09 0.84
C VAL A 93 7.32 10.61 1.14
N LYS A 94 7.51 11.91 1.45
CA LYS A 94 8.83 12.53 1.66
C LYS A 94 9.73 11.86 2.71
N ASP A 95 9.13 11.19 3.68
CA ASP A 95 9.85 10.52 4.77
C ASP A 95 10.18 9.04 4.41
N CYS A 96 9.72 8.55 3.26
CA CYS A 96 10.01 7.20 2.75
C CYS A 96 11.48 7.08 2.31
N PRO A 97 12.14 5.93 2.55
CA PRO A 97 13.51 5.72 2.09
C PRO A 97 13.63 5.73 0.55
N ARG A 98 14.79 6.19 0.07
CA ARG A 98 15.03 6.46 -1.36
C ARG A 98 14.91 5.21 -2.23
N GLU A 99 15.20 4.04 -1.68
CA GLU A 99 15.13 2.75 -2.38
C GLU A 99 13.74 2.44 -2.91
N TRP A 100 12.67 2.77 -2.17
CA TRP A 100 11.28 2.64 -2.63
C TRP A 100 10.80 3.86 -3.42
N LEU A 101 11.31 5.06 -3.12
CA LEU A 101 10.90 6.27 -3.83
C LEU A 101 11.32 6.25 -5.31
N ALA A 102 12.49 5.70 -5.64
CA ALA A 102 12.97 5.69 -7.03
C ALA A 102 12.05 4.89 -7.99
N PRO A 103 11.68 3.62 -7.72
CA PRO A 103 10.73 2.90 -8.56
C PRO A 103 9.33 3.51 -8.50
N PHE A 104 8.93 4.11 -7.38
CA PHE A 104 7.65 4.81 -7.29
C PHE A 104 7.59 6.06 -8.19
N GLU A 105 8.67 6.84 -8.28
CA GLU A 105 8.77 7.95 -9.23
C GLU A 105 8.67 7.46 -10.68
N THR A 106 9.29 6.32 -11.01
CA THR A 106 9.16 5.68 -12.33
C THR A 106 7.70 5.34 -12.64
N LEU A 107 6.98 4.74 -11.68
CA LEU A 107 5.56 4.41 -11.82
C LEU A 107 4.74 5.67 -12.14
N LEU A 108 4.90 6.73 -11.35
CA LEU A 108 4.15 7.98 -11.54
C LEU A 108 4.43 8.68 -12.89
N GLN A 109 5.62 8.49 -13.45
CA GLN A 109 6.04 9.18 -14.67
C GLN A 109 5.77 8.40 -15.95
N GLN A 110 5.72 7.07 -15.88
CA GLN A 110 5.71 6.21 -17.05
C GLN A 110 4.44 5.35 -17.16
N CYS A 111 3.71 5.13 -16.06
CA CYS A 111 2.47 4.39 -16.11
C CYS A 111 1.36 5.24 -16.76
N PRO A 112 0.62 4.71 -17.75
CA PRO A 112 -0.52 5.42 -18.33
C PRO A 112 -1.56 5.77 -17.27
N ASP A 113 -2.16 6.96 -17.34
CA ASP A 113 -3.07 7.48 -16.30
C ASP A 113 -4.25 6.54 -15.98
N HIS A 114 -4.84 5.92 -17.00
CA HIS A 114 -5.96 4.98 -16.82
C HIS A 114 -5.51 3.68 -16.15
N VAL A 115 -4.33 3.16 -16.48
CA VAL A 115 -3.73 2.00 -15.81
C VAL A 115 -3.36 2.35 -14.36
N LEU A 116 -2.73 3.51 -14.16
CA LEU A 116 -2.32 4.01 -12.85
C LEU A 116 -3.52 4.19 -11.90
N ALA A 117 -4.66 4.65 -12.42
CA ALA A 117 -5.89 4.78 -11.63
C ALA A 117 -6.41 3.42 -11.13
N PHE A 118 -6.41 2.39 -11.97
CA PHE A 118 -6.82 1.03 -11.59
C PHE A 118 -5.84 0.39 -10.60
N LEU A 119 -4.53 0.54 -10.82
CA LEU A 119 -3.51 0.09 -9.86
C LEU A 119 -3.69 0.78 -8.51
N ALA A 120 -3.84 2.11 -8.52
CA ALA A 120 -4.04 2.89 -7.30
C ALA A 120 -5.26 2.42 -6.51
N GLN A 121 -6.39 2.20 -7.19
CA GLN A 121 -7.61 1.70 -6.55
C GLN A 121 -7.39 0.31 -5.94
N ARG A 122 -6.87 -0.64 -6.72
CA ARG A 122 -6.67 -2.03 -6.29
C ARG A 122 -5.71 -2.11 -5.10
N HIS A 123 -4.55 -1.46 -5.19
CA HIS A 123 -3.55 -1.44 -4.12
C HIS A 123 -4.05 -0.70 -2.88
N TYR A 124 -4.81 0.39 -3.05
CA TYR A 124 -5.42 1.09 -1.91
C TYR A 124 -6.34 0.17 -1.10
N LEU A 125 -7.21 -0.59 -1.78
CA LEU A 125 -8.12 -1.52 -1.12
C LEU A 125 -7.36 -2.70 -0.50
N ALA A 126 -6.48 -3.34 -1.27
CA ALA A 126 -5.77 -4.53 -0.83
C ALA A 126 -4.85 -4.28 0.39
N VAL A 127 -4.08 -3.17 0.38
CA VAL A 127 -3.22 -2.78 1.51
C VAL A 127 -4.05 -2.50 2.76
N ARG A 128 -5.24 -1.92 2.61
CA ARG A 128 -6.12 -1.64 3.76
C ARG A 128 -6.77 -2.88 4.34
N MET A 129 -7.12 -3.85 3.52
CA MET A 129 -7.58 -5.16 3.97
C MET A 129 -6.47 -5.88 4.74
N ASP A 130 -5.25 -5.91 4.18
CA ASP A 130 -4.06 -6.46 4.85
C ASP A 130 -3.81 -5.81 6.23
N ARG A 131 -3.89 -4.49 6.32
CA ARG A 131 -3.76 -3.78 7.60
C ARG A 131 -4.90 -4.04 8.57
N ALA A 132 -6.12 -4.18 8.07
CA ALA A 132 -7.26 -4.54 8.91
C ALA A 132 -7.03 -5.92 9.54
N ASP A 133 -6.45 -6.86 8.80
CA ASP A 133 -6.15 -8.20 9.29
C ASP A 133 -4.93 -8.23 10.24
N ARG A 134 -3.84 -7.53 9.89
CA ARG A 134 -2.62 -7.49 10.73
C ARG A 134 -2.81 -6.71 12.02
N PHE A 135 -3.54 -5.59 11.99
CA PHE A 135 -3.57 -4.60 13.08
C PHE A 135 -4.97 -4.21 13.56
N GLY A 136 -6.04 -4.61 12.86
CA GLY A 136 -7.40 -4.14 13.14
C GLY A 136 -7.65 -2.67 12.76
N THR A 137 -6.71 -2.02 12.06
CA THR A 137 -6.80 -0.60 11.69
C THR A 137 -6.42 -0.37 10.22
N PRO A 138 -7.40 -0.22 9.31
CA PRO A 138 -7.12 0.00 7.88
C PRO A 138 -6.52 1.38 7.59
N HIS A 139 -6.84 2.41 8.39
CA HIS A 139 -6.41 3.80 8.19
C HIS A 139 -5.02 4.12 8.75
N TRP A 140 -4.23 3.08 8.99
CA TRP A 140 -2.89 3.22 9.50
C TRP A 140 -1.99 3.99 8.52
N ARG A 141 -1.04 4.78 9.04
CA ARG A 141 -0.05 5.51 8.23
C ARG A 141 1.33 5.36 8.86
N PRO A 142 2.42 5.31 8.07
CA PRO A 142 3.80 5.30 8.61
C PRO A 142 4.09 6.47 9.54
N ALA A 143 3.49 7.63 9.29
CA ALA A 143 3.61 8.80 10.17
C ALA A 143 3.07 8.57 11.60
N ASN A 144 2.18 7.59 11.79
CA ASN A 144 1.50 7.32 13.05
C ASN A 144 2.17 6.20 13.88
N GLY A 145 3.26 5.59 13.38
CA GLY A 145 3.92 4.42 14.01
C GLY A 145 3.06 3.15 13.91
N PRO A 146 3.57 1.94 14.20
CA PRO A 146 4.64 1.70 15.15
C PRO A 146 6.02 1.95 14.57
N PHE A 147 6.91 2.49 15.42
CA PHE A 147 8.30 2.77 15.09
C PHE A 147 9.23 1.57 15.36
N THR A 148 8.63 0.43 15.72
CA THR A 148 9.28 -0.78 16.24
C THR A 148 8.60 -2.00 15.61
N SER A 149 9.37 -2.96 15.11
CA SER A 149 8.87 -4.23 14.57
C SER A 149 9.66 -5.38 15.19
N ALA A 150 8.95 -6.40 15.66
CA ALA A 150 9.55 -7.59 16.28
C ALA A 150 10.42 -8.41 15.31
N ASP A 151 10.24 -8.24 14.00
CA ASP A 151 11.05 -8.92 12.97
C ASP A 151 12.37 -8.18 12.70
N PHE A 152 12.43 -6.88 13.04
CA PHE A 152 13.63 -6.02 12.91
C PHE A 152 14.30 -5.72 14.26
N GLU A 153 13.64 -6.08 15.36
CA GLU A 153 14.12 -5.98 16.74
C GLU A 153 14.23 -7.39 17.32
N ASP A 154 15.42 -7.98 17.18
CA ASP A 154 15.77 -9.28 17.74
C ASP A 154 15.21 -9.45 19.18
N ASN A 155 14.19 -10.30 19.33
CA ASN A 155 13.60 -10.79 20.60
C ASN A 155 12.97 -9.78 21.58
N ALA A 156 11.76 -9.26 21.32
CA ALA A 156 10.73 -9.07 22.37
C ALA A 156 9.37 -8.57 21.83
N TRP A 157 8.50 -9.47 21.37
CA TRP A 157 7.05 -9.29 21.61
C TRP A 157 6.34 -10.64 21.65
N ARG A 158 5.65 -10.92 22.76
CA ARG A 158 4.91 -12.17 22.97
C ARG A 158 3.50 -12.04 22.38
N LYS A 159 3.06 -13.11 21.71
CA LYS A 159 1.73 -13.37 21.16
C LYS A 159 0.61 -12.82 22.07
N ALA A 160 -0.37 -12.12 21.49
CA ALA A 160 -1.58 -11.73 22.19
C ALA A 160 -2.22 -12.97 22.85
N SER A 161 -2.27 -12.99 24.19
CA SER A 161 -2.96 -14.03 24.95
C SER A 161 -4.45 -13.69 24.97
N PHE A 162 -5.27 -14.51 24.30
CA PHE A 162 -6.71 -14.45 24.48
C PHE A 162 -7.07 -15.12 25.80
N GLU A 163 -7.64 -14.37 26.76
CA GLU A 163 -8.30 -14.97 27.90
C GLU A 163 -9.71 -15.42 27.50
N VAL A 164 -9.97 -16.73 27.60
CA VAL A 164 -11.31 -17.28 27.42
C VAL A 164 -12.18 -16.84 28.60
N ARG A 165 -13.18 -16.00 28.33
CA ARG A 165 -14.25 -15.73 29.31
C ARG A 165 -15.17 -16.95 29.39
N SER A 166 -15.15 -17.62 30.54
CA SER A 166 -16.12 -18.67 30.87
C SER A 166 -17.47 -18.03 31.22
N TYR A 167 -18.50 -18.30 30.41
CA TYR A 167 -19.88 -17.90 30.66
C TYR A 167 -20.65 -18.96 31.47
N ALA A 168 -20.04 -19.55 32.49
CA ALA A 168 -20.76 -20.37 33.45
C ALA A 168 -21.24 -19.51 34.63
N ARG A 169 -22.53 -19.18 34.63
CA ARG A 169 -23.33 -18.96 35.84
C ARG A 169 -24.71 -19.57 35.67
#